data_AF-A0A4Q6B4Z5-F1
#
_entry.id   AF-A0A4Q6B4Z5-F1
#
_cell.length_a   1.000
_cell.length_b   1.000
_cell.length_c   1.000
_cell.angle_alpha   90.00
_cell.angle_beta   90.00
_cell.angle_gamma   90.00
#
_symmetry.space_group_name_H-M   'P 1'
#
loop_
_entity.id
_entity.type
_entity.pdbx_description
1 polymer ?
#
loop_
_entity_poly.entity_id
_entity_poly.type
_entity_poly.pdbx_seq_one_letter_code
_entity_poly.pdbx_strand_id
1 'polypeptide(L)'
;MLGATVASTAAAQNVSKESYPQRVTARPLTLPQWMVELHVEAMIDISNNRVFKDISLPPDVYLGITDKFTLGIEHSKQIGTYGMPGTAPFCIGGDYCAGGKVYDQVAIDGKYSVLRDEKFELAVHGILGGQSLDPFGLATRIGVAGRWRPHEIFTLDFDPGLGIGLTNRDPFKSFRFLSAGNKEFLYLPVRGT
;
A
#
# COMPACT_ATOMS: atom_id res chain seq x y z
N MET A 1 -23.45 2.16 -41.72
CA MET A 1 -23.18 1.23 -40.59
C MET A 1 -21.91 0.48 -40.90
N LEU A 2 -20.83 0.74 -40.18
CA LEU A 2 -19.63 -0.10 -40.13
C LEU A 2 -18.96 0.18 -38.79
N GLY A 3 -19.31 -0.62 -37.80
CA GLY A 3 -18.66 -0.62 -36.48
C GLY A 3 -17.37 -1.40 -36.58
N ALA A 4 -16.24 -0.71 -36.36
CA ALA A 4 -14.95 -1.36 -36.20
C ALA A 4 -14.83 -1.82 -34.73
N THR A 5 -15.03 -3.11 -34.50
CA THR A 5 -14.73 -3.77 -33.24
C THR A 5 -13.21 -3.86 -33.10
N VAL A 6 -12.59 -2.92 -32.39
CA VAL A 6 -11.17 -3.05 -32.01
C VAL A 6 -11.10 -3.99 -30.81
N ALA A 7 -10.99 -5.28 -31.08
CA ALA A 7 -10.57 -6.25 -30.08
C ALA A 7 -9.06 -6.04 -29.83
N SER A 8 -8.72 -5.09 -28.95
CA SER A 8 -7.39 -5.09 -28.35
C SER A 8 -7.33 -6.28 -27.40
N THR A 9 -6.80 -7.40 -27.87
CA THR A 9 -6.34 -8.46 -26.97
C THR A 9 -5.21 -7.89 -26.13
N ALA A 10 -5.57 -7.36 -24.96
CA ALA A 10 -4.66 -7.05 -23.87
C ALA A 10 -4.03 -8.37 -23.40
N ALA A 11 -3.07 -8.87 -24.18
CA ALA A 11 -2.19 -9.93 -23.74
C ALA A 11 -1.38 -9.32 -22.59
N ALA A 12 -1.74 -9.69 -21.36
CA ALA A 12 -0.97 -9.34 -20.19
C ALA A 12 0.48 -9.70 -20.45
N GLN A 13 1.34 -8.70 -20.68
CA GLN A 13 2.76 -8.93 -20.85
C GLN A 13 3.26 -9.48 -19.51
N ASN A 14 3.59 -10.76 -19.48
CA ASN A 14 4.24 -11.38 -18.33
C ASN A 14 5.66 -10.82 -18.28
N VAL A 15 5.87 -9.83 -17.41
CA VAL A 15 7.19 -9.30 -17.10
C VAL A 15 7.93 -10.40 -16.36
N SER A 16 9.05 -10.87 -16.90
CA SER A 16 9.91 -11.84 -16.23
C SER A 16 10.92 -11.12 -15.35
N LYS A 17 11.64 -11.88 -14.52
CA LYS A 17 12.72 -11.33 -13.69
C LYS A 17 13.81 -10.65 -14.54
N GLU A 18 14.10 -11.19 -15.71
CA GLU A 18 15.16 -10.71 -16.62
C GLU A 18 14.76 -9.43 -17.34
N SER A 19 13.46 -9.23 -17.59
CA SER A 19 12.92 -8.04 -18.25
C SER A 19 12.34 -7.03 -17.27
N TYR A 20 12.64 -7.15 -15.97
CA TYR A 20 12.06 -6.25 -14.96
C TYR A 20 12.52 -4.80 -15.18
N PRO A 21 11.58 -3.86 -15.33
CA PRO A 21 11.90 -2.49 -15.67
C PRO A 21 12.61 -1.77 -14.53
N GLN A 22 13.70 -1.08 -14.87
CA GLN A 22 14.47 -0.29 -13.90
C GLN A 22 13.71 0.96 -13.46
N ARG A 23 12.93 1.56 -14.38
CA ARG A 23 12.11 2.75 -14.11
C ARG A 23 10.90 2.38 -13.24
N VAL A 24 10.72 3.09 -12.14
CA VAL A 24 9.62 2.86 -11.17
C VAL A 24 8.24 3.00 -11.83
N THR A 25 8.08 3.96 -12.74
CA THR A 25 6.85 4.22 -13.51
C THR A 25 6.43 3.03 -14.39
N ALA A 26 7.40 2.26 -14.88
CA ALA A 26 7.15 1.09 -15.73
C ALA A 26 6.96 -0.20 -14.93
N ARG A 27 7.21 -0.20 -13.61
CA ARG A 27 7.05 -1.42 -12.80
C ARG A 27 5.58 -1.88 -12.75
N PRO A 28 5.33 -3.19 -12.83
CA PRO A 28 3.99 -3.74 -12.69
C PRO A 28 3.49 -3.60 -11.25
N LEU A 29 2.17 -3.60 -11.06
CA LEU A 29 1.53 -3.55 -9.73
C LEU A 29 1.80 -4.81 -8.87
N THR A 30 2.16 -5.92 -9.52
CA THR A 30 2.50 -7.21 -8.90
C THR A 30 3.86 -7.66 -9.43
N LEU A 31 4.68 -8.20 -8.54
CA LEU A 31 6.02 -8.67 -8.84
C LEU A 31 6.02 -9.94 -9.70
N PRO A 32 6.98 -10.09 -10.62
CA PRO A 32 7.26 -11.37 -11.28
C PRO A 32 7.55 -12.49 -10.29
N GLN A 33 7.33 -13.73 -10.72
CA GLN A 33 7.60 -14.89 -9.87
C GLN A 33 9.06 -14.90 -9.34
N TRP A 34 9.20 -15.20 -8.05
CA TRP A 34 10.46 -15.26 -7.30
C TRP A 34 11.25 -13.95 -7.24
N MET A 35 10.63 -12.82 -7.58
CA MET A 35 11.21 -11.52 -7.38
C MET A 35 10.90 -10.99 -6.00
N VAL A 36 11.90 -10.42 -5.34
CA VAL A 36 11.78 -9.72 -4.06
C VAL A 36 11.94 -8.24 -4.30
N GLU A 37 11.05 -7.42 -3.73
CA GLU A 37 11.17 -5.97 -3.71
C GLU A 37 11.16 -5.46 -2.27
N LEU A 38 12.14 -4.61 -1.95
CA LEU A 38 12.18 -3.85 -0.71
C LEU A 38 11.72 -2.43 -1.03
N HIS A 39 10.67 -1.99 -0.37
CA HIS A 39 10.16 -0.63 -0.45
C HIS A 39 10.45 0.08 0.88
N VAL A 40 11.03 1.27 0.83
CA VAL A 40 11.25 2.08 2.02
C VAL A 40 10.69 3.46 1.73
N GLU A 41 9.65 3.84 2.47
CA GLU A 41 9.04 5.16 2.35
C GLU A 41 9.60 6.07 3.43
N ALA A 42 10.11 7.24 3.03
CA ALA A 42 10.57 8.26 3.96
C ALA A 42 9.45 9.28 4.20
N MET A 43 8.90 9.26 5.41
CA MET A 43 7.89 10.21 5.86
C MET A 43 8.53 11.20 6.82
N ILE A 44 8.38 12.49 6.53
CA ILE A 44 8.92 13.58 7.35
C ILE A 44 7.76 14.52 7.67
N ASP A 45 7.56 14.81 8.96
CA ASP A 45 6.62 15.85 9.36
C ASP A 45 7.17 17.24 8.98
N ILE A 46 6.38 18.01 8.23
CA ILE A 46 6.69 19.39 7.82
C ILE A 46 5.79 20.43 8.51
N SER A 47 5.00 20.01 9.50
CA SER A 47 4.13 20.90 10.25
C SER A 47 4.89 21.80 11.22
N ASN A 48 4.27 22.92 11.58
CA ASN A 48 4.84 23.91 12.49
C ASN A 48 5.29 23.25 13.80
N ASN A 49 6.52 23.55 14.24
CA ASN A 49 7.16 22.99 15.43
C ASN A 49 7.44 21.48 15.40
N ARG A 50 7.31 20.81 14.24
CA ARG A 50 7.59 19.36 14.07
C ARG A 50 8.52 19.03 12.90
N VAL A 51 8.96 20.04 12.15
CA VAL A 51 9.93 19.89 11.06
C VAL A 51 11.14 19.07 11.49
N PHE A 52 11.37 17.93 10.82
CA PHE A 52 12.43 16.95 11.11
C PHE A 52 12.44 16.35 12.52
N LYS A 53 11.38 16.53 13.32
CA LYS A 53 11.30 15.93 14.65
C LYS A 53 10.91 14.46 14.59
N ASP A 54 10.07 14.11 13.61
CA ASP A 54 9.57 12.76 13.41
C ASP A 54 9.89 12.34 11.97
N ILE A 55 10.85 11.43 11.84
CA ILE A 55 11.21 10.80 10.57
C ILE A 55 10.82 9.33 10.66
N SER A 56 9.99 8.86 9.74
CA SER A 56 9.55 7.48 9.69
C SER A 56 10.05 6.80 8.42
N LEU A 57 10.67 5.62 8.58
CA LEU A 57 11.27 4.82 7.51
C LEU A 57 10.76 3.37 7.56
N PRO A 58 9.45 3.10 7.43
CA PRO A 58 8.95 1.74 7.37
C PRO A 58 9.48 1.01 6.13
N PRO A 59 10.16 -0.15 6.32
CA PRO A 59 10.47 -1.04 5.24
C PRO A 59 9.26 -1.96 4.97
N ASP A 60 8.83 -2.07 3.73
CA ASP A 60 7.92 -3.12 3.28
C ASP A 60 8.69 -4.11 2.41
N VAL A 61 8.34 -5.38 2.51
CA VAL A 61 8.98 -6.45 1.71
C VAL A 61 7.91 -7.17 0.93
N TYR A 62 8.09 -7.29 -0.38
CA TYR A 62 7.19 -8.00 -1.28
C TYR A 62 7.91 -9.14 -1.98
N LEU A 63 7.20 -10.25 -2.17
CA LEU A 63 7.65 -11.45 -2.88
C LEU A 63 6.61 -11.83 -3.95
N GLY A 64 7.02 -11.91 -5.20
CA GLY A 64 6.20 -12.48 -6.27
C GLY A 64 6.13 -14.00 -6.12
N ILE A 65 4.96 -14.52 -5.75
CA ILE A 65 4.71 -15.97 -5.62
C ILE A 65 4.44 -16.57 -7.01
N THR A 66 3.76 -15.81 -7.87
CA THR A 66 3.53 -16.10 -9.29
C THR A 66 3.57 -14.77 -10.06
N ASP A 67 3.57 -14.81 -11.40
CA ASP A 67 3.55 -13.60 -12.22
C ASP A 67 2.28 -12.73 -12.06
N LYS A 68 1.27 -13.25 -11.36
CA LYS A 68 0.02 -12.55 -11.05
C LYS A 68 -0.22 -12.34 -9.56
N PHE A 69 0.53 -13.00 -8.68
CA PHE A 69 0.27 -12.95 -7.23
C PHE A 69 1.52 -12.56 -6.47
N THR A 70 1.41 -11.50 -5.68
CA THR A 70 2.45 -10.97 -4.81
C THR A 70 1.98 -11.02 -3.37
N LEU A 71 2.86 -11.49 -2.49
CA LEU A 71 2.68 -11.44 -1.06
C LEU A 71 3.61 -10.39 -0.47
N GLY A 72 3.09 -9.53 0.40
CA GLY A 72 3.82 -8.45 1.05
C GLY A 72 3.75 -8.56 2.57
N ILE A 73 4.81 -8.12 3.23
CA ILE A 73 4.80 -7.72 4.63
C ILE A 73 4.96 -6.21 4.63
N GLU A 74 3.97 -5.52 5.18
CA GLU A 74 3.87 -4.06 5.13
C GLU A 74 3.97 -3.44 6.53
N HIS A 75 4.73 -2.37 6.59
CA HIS A 75 4.91 -1.51 7.75
C HIS A 75 4.49 -0.07 7.46
N SER A 76 4.40 0.33 6.18
CA SER A 76 4.10 1.69 5.73
C SER A 76 2.62 1.92 5.36
N LYS A 77 1.96 0.94 4.72
CA LYS A 77 0.60 1.07 4.15
C LYS A 77 -0.46 0.32 4.93
N GLN A 78 -0.45 0.55 6.23
CA GLN A 78 -1.33 -0.19 7.10
C GLN A 78 -2.78 0.21 6.97
N ILE A 79 -3.63 -0.57 7.61
CA ILE A 79 -5.09 -0.47 7.64
C ILE A 79 -5.52 0.93 8.09
N GLY A 80 -5.61 1.86 7.14
CA GLY A 80 -6.02 3.26 7.32
C GLY A 80 -4.91 4.27 7.65
N THR A 81 -3.63 3.88 7.79
CA THR A 81 -2.55 4.72 8.39
C THR A 81 -1.53 5.20 7.38
N TYR A 82 -1.91 5.21 6.10
CA TYR A 82 -1.00 5.57 5.04
C TYR A 82 -0.39 6.96 5.25
N GLY A 83 0.94 7.03 5.24
CA GLY A 83 1.65 8.28 5.06
C GLY A 83 1.61 9.24 6.25
N MET A 84 1.22 8.79 7.46
CA MET A 84 1.27 9.66 8.64
C MET A 84 2.64 9.61 9.32
N PRO A 85 3.36 10.73 9.42
CA PRO A 85 4.57 10.80 10.24
C PRO A 85 4.27 10.45 11.70
N GLY A 86 5.14 9.66 12.33
CA GLY A 86 5.02 9.29 13.74
C GLY A 86 4.13 8.08 14.04
N THR A 87 3.42 7.54 13.05
CA THR A 87 2.61 6.31 13.20
C THR A 87 3.29 5.08 12.62
N ALA A 88 4.37 5.21 11.85
CA ALA A 88 5.09 4.06 11.32
C ALA A 88 5.89 3.37 12.45
N PRO A 89 6.08 2.04 12.39
CA PRO A 89 6.79 1.32 13.43
C PRO A 89 8.26 1.78 13.50
N PHE A 90 8.91 1.98 12.35
CA PHE A 90 10.27 2.49 12.29
C PHE A 90 10.26 4.02 12.27
N CYS A 91 10.18 4.61 13.46
CA CYS A 91 10.21 6.06 13.65
C CYS A 91 11.47 6.47 14.43
N ILE A 92 12.14 7.50 13.92
CA ILE A 92 13.36 8.09 14.48
C ILE A 92 13.05 9.55 14.83
N GLY A 93 13.12 9.86 16.12
CA GLY A 93 13.04 11.23 16.67
C GLY A 93 11.85 11.49 17.60
N GLY A 94 12.06 12.37 18.59
CA GLY A 94 11.01 12.98 19.42
C GLY A 94 10.14 12.07 20.31
N ASP A 95 9.27 12.72 21.10
CA ASP A 95 8.26 12.06 21.95
C ASP A 95 7.03 11.56 21.15
N TYR A 96 7.00 11.79 19.83
CA TYR A 96 5.84 11.56 18.97
C TYR A 96 5.89 10.26 18.18
N CYS A 97 7.01 9.53 18.19
CA CYS A 97 7.06 8.16 17.67
C CYS A 97 6.23 7.22 18.56
N ALA A 98 4.98 6.92 18.18
CA ALA A 98 4.09 5.92 18.79
C ALA A 98 4.23 5.69 20.32
N GLY A 99 4.42 6.75 21.11
CA GLY A 99 4.64 6.66 22.56
C GLY A 99 5.91 5.91 22.99
N GLY A 100 7.00 6.00 22.23
CA GLY A 100 8.29 5.37 22.51
C GLY A 100 8.42 3.91 22.05
N LYS A 101 7.42 3.37 21.34
CA LYS A 101 7.49 2.01 20.78
C LYS A 101 8.11 2.02 19.40
N VAL A 102 9.20 1.25 19.24
CA VAL A 102 9.97 1.11 17.98
C VAL A 102 9.31 0.11 17.02
N TYR A 103 8.29 -0.62 17.48
CA TYR A 103 7.60 -1.61 16.67
C TYR A 103 6.28 -1.99 17.32
N ASP A 104 5.15 -1.58 16.77
CA ASP A 104 3.84 -1.96 17.31
C ASP A 104 2.85 -2.51 16.29
N GLN A 105 3.24 -2.59 15.02
CA GLN A 105 2.30 -2.84 13.94
C GLN A 105 2.94 -3.52 12.74
N VAL A 106 2.19 -4.44 12.13
CA VAL A 106 2.58 -5.19 10.93
C VAL A 106 1.35 -5.63 10.16
N ALA A 107 1.46 -5.66 8.84
CA ALA A 107 0.42 -6.15 7.95
C ALA A 107 0.98 -7.17 6.95
N ILE A 108 0.11 -8.08 6.51
CA ILE A 108 0.35 -8.97 5.39
C ILE A 108 -0.58 -8.54 4.26
N ASP A 109 -0.03 -8.26 3.08
CA ASP A 109 -0.77 -7.89 1.86
C ASP A 109 -0.72 -9.02 0.83
N GLY A 110 -1.86 -9.48 0.34
CA GLY A 110 -1.95 -10.40 -0.79
C GLY A 110 -2.54 -9.68 -1.99
N LYS A 111 -1.77 -9.52 -3.07
CA LYS A 111 -2.15 -8.75 -4.26
C LYS A 111 -2.19 -9.62 -5.51
N TYR A 112 -3.31 -9.57 -6.22
CA TYR A 112 -3.57 -10.37 -7.42
C TYR A 112 -3.85 -9.49 -8.64
N SER A 113 -3.08 -9.66 -9.71
CA SER A 113 -3.21 -8.97 -10.97
C SER A 113 -4.46 -9.42 -11.73
N VAL A 114 -5.35 -8.47 -12.02
CA VAL A 114 -6.59 -8.71 -12.78
C VAL A 114 -6.41 -8.30 -14.23
N LEU A 115 -5.81 -7.13 -14.45
CA LEU A 115 -5.56 -6.57 -15.78
C LEU A 115 -4.13 -6.02 -15.82
N ARG A 116 -3.41 -6.34 -16.89
CA ARG A 116 -2.08 -5.80 -17.13
C ARG A 116 -1.98 -5.38 -18.60
N ASP A 117 -1.83 -4.09 -18.82
CA ASP A 117 -1.62 -3.48 -20.13
C ASP A 117 -0.50 -2.42 -20.02
N GLU A 118 0.02 -1.98 -21.16
CA GLU A 118 1.11 -1.01 -21.23
C GLU A 118 0.72 0.32 -20.59
N LYS A 119 -0.52 0.76 -20.79
CA LYS A 119 -1.02 2.06 -20.29
C LYS A 119 -1.84 1.96 -19.02
N PHE A 120 -2.33 0.77 -18.67
CA PHE A 120 -3.23 0.60 -17.54
C PHE A 120 -3.07 -0.76 -16.87
N GLU A 121 -3.00 -0.77 -15.55
CA GLU A 121 -2.98 -1.99 -14.77
C GLU A 121 -4.01 -1.94 -13.65
N LEU A 122 -4.51 -3.12 -13.28
CA LEU A 122 -5.45 -3.30 -12.20
C LEU A 122 -5.11 -4.57 -11.42
N ALA A 123 -5.08 -4.46 -10.11
CA ALA A 123 -4.94 -5.56 -9.17
C ALA A 123 -5.98 -5.44 -8.06
N VAL A 124 -6.45 -6.57 -7.55
CA VAL A 124 -7.22 -6.62 -6.31
C VAL A 124 -6.29 -7.09 -5.20
N HIS A 125 -6.51 -6.63 -3.98
CA HIS A 125 -5.66 -7.06 -2.88
C HIS A 125 -6.40 -7.08 -1.54
N GLY A 126 -5.87 -7.87 -0.62
CA GLY A 126 -6.40 -8.08 0.71
C GLY A 126 -5.28 -7.96 1.74
N ILE A 127 -5.50 -7.10 2.73
CA ILE A 127 -4.56 -6.86 3.82
C ILE A 127 -5.16 -7.39 5.11
N LEU A 128 -4.34 -8.09 5.89
CA LEU A 128 -4.60 -8.43 7.29
C LEU A 128 -3.53 -7.76 8.14
N GLY A 129 -3.95 -6.86 9.03
CA GLY A 129 -3.07 -6.01 9.81
C GLY A 129 -3.31 -6.17 11.30
N GLY A 130 -2.23 -6.33 12.05
CA GLY A 130 -2.21 -6.33 13.51
C GLY A 130 -1.56 -5.06 14.04
N GLN A 131 -2.13 -4.49 15.11
CA GLN A 131 -1.63 -3.32 15.80
C GLN A 131 -1.72 -3.51 17.31
N SER A 132 -0.65 -3.14 18.02
CA SER A 132 -0.47 -3.26 19.48
C SER A 132 -0.61 -4.70 19.98
N LEU A 133 0.17 -5.10 20.99
CA LEU A 133 0.01 -6.41 21.63
C LEU A 133 -0.95 -6.36 22.82
N ASP A 134 -1.19 -5.16 23.36
CA ASP A 134 -2.10 -4.93 24.48
C ASP A 134 -2.65 -3.50 24.44
N PRO A 135 -3.94 -3.30 24.13
CA PRO A 135 -4.88 -4.30 23.59
C PRO A 135 -4.53 -4.69 22.15
N PHE A 136 -4.65 -5.97 21.81
CA PHE A 136 -4.40 -6.47 20.45
C PHE A 136 -5.49 -6.05 19.45
N GLY A 137 -5.14 -5.17 18.51
CA GLY A 137 -5.98 -4.75 17.40
C GLY A 137 -5.71 -5.58 16.16
N LEU A 138 -6.77 -6.12 15.56
CA LEU A 138 -6.72 -6.83 14.29
C LEU A 138 -7.74 -6.20 13.36
N ALA A 139 -7.38 -6.01 12.12
CA ALA A 139 -8.29 -5.52 11.10
C ALA A 139 -7.94 -6.14 9.75
N THR A 140 -8.87 -5.98 8.80
CA THR A 140 -8.64 -6.35 7.40
C THR A 140 -9.02 -5.21 6.47
N ARG A 141 -8.40 -5.15 5.28
CA ARG A 141 -8.77 -4.26 4.18
C ARG A 141 -8.84 -5.06 2.89
N ILE A 142 -9.85 -4.79 2.07
CA ILE A 142 -9.91 -5.28 0.69
C ILE A 142 -9.90 -4.05 -0.21
N GLY A 143 -9.04 -4.06 -1.24
CA GLY A 143 -8.84 -2.92 -2.12
C GLY A 143 -8.65 -3.30 -3.57
N VAL A 144 -8.64 -2.26 -4.40
CA VAL A 144 -8.37 -2.34 -5.84
C VAL A 144 -7.26 -1.36 -6.15
N ALA A 145 -6.07 -1.86 -6.43
CA ALA A 145 -4.95 -1.05 -6.89
C ALA A 145 -5.03 -0.87 -8.41
N GLY A 146 -5.00 0.36 -8.88
CA GLY A 146 -4.91 0.68 -10.29
C GLY A 146 -3.76 1.62 -10.58
N ARG A 147 -3.19 1.48 -11.78
CA ARG A 147 -2.10 2.32 -12.28
C ARG A 147 -2.42 2.74 -13.70
N TRP A 148 -2.47 4.04 -13.92
CA TRP A 148 -2.62 4.62 -15.25
C TRP A 148 -1.33 5.32 -15.66
N ARG A 149 -0.82 4.97 -16.85
CA ARG A 149 0.42 5.48 -17.43
C ARG A 149 0.11 6.24 -18.72
N PRO A 150 -0.28 7.52 -18.64
CA PRO A 150 -0.47 8.32 -19.85
C PRO A 150 0.87 8.57 -20.57
N HIS A 151 2.01 8.50 -19.86
CA HIS A 151 3.36 8.69 -20.40
C HIS A 151 4.39 7.83 -19.64
N GLU A 152 5.60 7.65 -20.20
CA GLU A 152 6.68 6.86 -19.57
C GLU A 152 7.26 7.47 -18.28
N ILE A 153 7.10 8.77 -18.06
CA ILE A 153 7.74 9.52 -16.98
C ILE A 153 6.79 9.83 -15.82
N PHE A 154 5.51 9.48 -15.97
CA PHE A 154 4.48 9.83 -15.02
C PHE A 154 3.41 8.76 -14.97
N THR A 155 3.03 8.39 -13.76
CA THR A 155 1.97 7.44 -13.46
C THR A 155 1.04 7.98 -12.40
N LEU A 156 -0.24 7.67 -12.56
CA LEU A 156 -1.27 7.91 -11.57
C LEU A 156 -1.68 6.56 -10.97
N ASP A 157 -1.42 6.40 -9.68
CA ASP A 157 -1.87 5.23 -8.92
C ASP A 157 -3.06 5.60 -8.05
N PHE A 158 -4.03 4.69 -7.98
CA PHE A 158 -5.15 4.76 -7.05
C PHE A 158 -5.28 3.41 -6.35
N ASP A 159 -5.63 3.42 -5.06
CA ASP A 159 -5.81 2.19 -4.29
C ASP A 159 -7.04 2.27 -3.35
N PRO A 160 -8.26 2.48 -3.91
CA PRO A 160 -9.47 2.47 -3.12
C PRO A 160 -9.64 1.13 -2.39
N GLY A 161 -10.01 1.18 -1.12
CA GLY A 161 -10.31 0.00 -0.33
C GLY A 161 -11.29 0.24 0.80
N LEU A 162 -11.91 -0.87 1.23
CA LEU A 162 -12.79 -0.93 2.38
C LEU A 162 -12.09 -1.73 3.47
N GLY A 163 -11.94 -1.12 4.65
CA GLY A 163 -11.38 -1.78 5.82
C GLY A 163 -12.41 -2.03 6.91
N ILE A 164 -12.17 -3.07 7.71
CA ILE A 164 -13.04 -3.51 8.80
C ILE A 164 -12.15 -3.91 10.01
N GLY A 165 -12.46 -3.34 11.17
CA GLY A 165 -11.87 -3.75 12.45
C GLY A 165 -12.44 -5.09 12.94
N LEU A 166 -11.57 -6.08 13.18
CA LEU A 166 -11.94 -7.44 13.59
C LEU A 166 -11.95 -7.61 15.11
N THR A 167 -10.91 -7.16 15.82
CA THR A 167 -10.81 -7.25 17.29
C THR A 167 -10.62 -5.88 17.92
N ASN A 168 -10.89 -5.77 19.23
CA ASN A 168 -10.75 -4.56 20.05
C ASN A 168 -11.15 -3.33 19.24
N ARG A 169 -12.44 -3.03 19.18
CA ARG A 169 -12.99 -1.99 18.30
C ARG A 169 -12.75 -0.56 18.81
N ASP A 170 -12.24 -0.44 20.04
CA ASP A 170 -11.94 0.82 20.73
C ASP A 170 -10.54 1.46 20.51
N PRO A 171 -9.41 0.73 20.39
CA PRO A 171 -8.10 1.28 20.05
C PRO A 171 -8.03 1.89 18.64
N PHE A 172 -8.92 1.50 17.71
CA PHE A 172 -9.04 2.15 16.40
C PHE A 172 -9.58 3.58 16.46
N LYS A 173 -10.04 4.06 17.63
CA LYS A 173 -10.34 5.49 17.89
C LYS A 173 -9.14 6.41 17.65
N SER A 174 -7.93 5.86 17.63
CA SER A 174 -6.67 6.59 17.46
C SER A 174 -6.37 6.97 16.01
N PHE A 175 -7.03 6.32 15.03
CA PHE A 175 -7.00 6.78 13.66
C PHE A 175 -7.82 8.06 13.58
N ARG A 176 -7.17 9.21 13.49
CA ARG A 176 -7.83 10.53 13.45
C ARG A 176 -8.80 10.72 12.26
N PHE A 177 -8.78 9.83 11.27
CA PHE A 177 -9.76 9.77 10.19
C PHE A 177 -10.97 8.86 10.47
N LEU A 178 -10.89 8.00 11.48
CA LEU A 178 -11.98 7.16 11.97
C LEU A 178 -12.66 7.87 13.14
N SER A 179 -13.50 8.86 12.80
CA SER A 179 -14.38 9.51 13.77
C SER A 179 -15.15 8.45 14.57
N ALA A 180 -14.94 8.46 15.89
CA ALA A 180 -15.77 7.88 16.94
C ALA A 180 -16.60 6.63 16.54
N GLY A 181 -15.98 5.45 16.53
CA GLY A 181 -16.70 4.18 16.65
C GLY A 181 -17.24 3.54 15.37
N ASN A 182 -16.90 4.06 14.18
CA ASN A 182 -17.19 3.37 12.94
C ASN A 182 -16.23 2.18 12.75
N LYS A 183 -16.82 0.99 12.55
CA LYS A 183 -16.13 -0.31 12.47
C LYS A 183 -15.59 -0.57 11.07
N GLU A 184 -16.13 0.16 10.10
CA GLU A 184 -15.83 0.13 8.69
C GLU A 184 -15.24 1.47 8.27
N PHE A 185 -14.30 1.44 7.33
CA PHE A 185 -13.74 2.67 6.79
C PHE A 185 -13.45 2.56 5.30
N LEU A 186 -13.73 3.65 4.61
CA LEU A 186 -13.41 3.81 3.21
C LEU A 186 -12.06 4.52 3.09
N TYR A 187 -11.21 3.99 2.25
CA TYR A 187 -9.85 4.46 2.03
C TYR A 187 -9.68 4.74 0.54
N LEU A 188 -9.33 5.98 0.16
CA LEU A 188 -9.27 6.42 -1.24
C LEU A 188 -7.96 7.17 -1.54
N PRO A 189 -6.79 6.51 -1.45
CA PRO A 189 -5.53 7.13 -1.82
C PRO A 189 -5.44 7.32 -3.33
N VAL A 190 -4.86 8.45 -3.69
CA VAL A 190 -4.42 8.75 -5.05
C VAL A 190 -3.00 9.30 -4.94
N ARG A 191 -2.07 8.75 -5.71
CA ARG A 191 -0.67 9.21 -5.73
C ARG A 191 -0.17 9.35 -7.16
N GLY A 192 0.67 10.35 -7.39
CA GLY A 192 1.47 10.47 -8.60
C GLY A 192 2.88 9.93 -8.38
N THR A 193 3.45 9.25 -9.36
CA THR A 193 4.86 8.80 -9.35
C THR A 193 5.50 9.09 -10.70
#